data_AF-A0A212PJ26-F1
#
_entry.id   AF-A0A212PJ26-F1
#
_cell.length_a   1.000
_cell.length_b   1.000
_cell.length_c   1.000
_cell.angle_alpha   90.00
_cell.angle_beta   90.00
_cell.angle_gamma   90.00
#
_symmetry.space_group_name_H-M   'P 1'
#
loop_
_entity.id
_entity.type
_entity.pdbx_description
1 polymer ?
#
loop_
_entity_poly.entity_id
_entity_poly.type
_entity_poly.pdbx_seq_one_letter_code
_entity_poly.pdbx_strand_id
1 'polypeptide(L)'
;MLDDPAKLLLGLLTGIVFGFLLQKGQVAKFHVILGQLLLKDWTVVKIMGTAVAVGTIGVNILVATGLASLHIQTASVGRVVGGGILFGIGMAIFGLCPGTSVAASGEGHRDAMVGVLGMLCGAALYVALFPWLQPLFKALPDYGKVTLPQATGTTTSLWAGGVALIFATGLILLRVRGSQLHPKR
;
A
#
# COMPACT_ATOMS: atom_id res chain seq x y z
N MET A 1 -18.11 -0.01 21.42
CA MET A 1 -17.46 -0.71 20.29
C MET A 1 -17.38 0.15 19.03
N LEU A 2 -17.99 1.35 19.03
CA LEU A 2 -17.60 2.47 18.16
C LEU A 2 -16.53 3.28 18.92
N ASP A 3 -15.46 3.65 18.23
CA ASP A 3 -14.45 4.58 18.76
C ASP A 3 -15.06 5.95 19.06
N ASP A 4 -14.31 6.77 19.81
CA ASP A 4 -14.64 8.17 20.09
C ASP A 4 -15.04 8.91 18.78
N PRO A 5 -16.15 9.66 18.74
CA PRO A 5 -16.63 10.33 17.53
C PRO A 5 -15.56 11.26 16.91
N ALA A 6 -14.66 11.80 17.72
CA ALA A 6 -13.53 12.59 17.22
C ALA A 6 -12.57 11.77 16.34
N LYS A 7 -12.33 10.50 16.68
CA LYS A 7 -11.48 9.59 15.89
C LYS A 7 -12.13 9.19 14.57
N LEU A 8 -13.45 8.95 14.59
CA LEU A 8 -14.20 8.66 13.37
C LEU A 8 -14.19 9.86 12.41
N LEU A 9 -14.31 11.08 12.95
CA LEU A 9 -14.22 12.31 12.15
C LEU A 9 -12.82 12.50 11.55
N LEU A 10 -11.77 12.25 12.33
CA LEU A 10 -10.37 12.26 11.84
C LEU A 10 -10.16 11.22 10.73
N GLY A 11 -10.71 10.02 10.89
CA GLY A 11 -10.69 8.98 9.85
C GLY A 11 -11.39 9.41 8.56
N LEU A 12 -12.55 10.06 8.68
CA LEU A 12 -13.29 10.58 7.54
C LEU A 12 -12.53 11.70 6.82
N LEU A 13 -12.00 12.67 7.57
CA LEU A 13 -11.21 13.78 7.02
C LEU A 13 -9.95 13.29 6.31
N THR A 14 -9.20 12.38 6.94
CA THR A 14 -8.00 11.79 6.32
C THR A 14 -8.34 10.98 5.07
N GLY A 15 -9.47 10.27 5.06
CA GLY A 15 -10.00 9.57 3.89
C GLY A 15 -10.34 10.51 2.73
N ILE A 16 -11.01 11.63 3.00
CA ILE A 16 -11.34 12.65 1.98
C ILE A 16 -10.06 13.25 1.39
N VAL A 17 -9.11 13.64 2.24
CA VAL A 17 -7.82 14.20 1.79
C VAL A 17 -7.05 13.18 0.96
N PHE A 18 -7.01 11.92 1.41
CA PHE A 18 -6.35 10.84 0.67
C PHE A 18 -6.99 10.60 -0.71
N GLY A 19 -8.33 10.53 -0.77
CA GLY A 19 -9.06 10.40 -2.03
C GLY A 19 -8.80 11.55 -3.00
N PHE A 20 -8.82 12.80 -2.50
CA PHE A 20 -8.49 13.98 -3.29
C PHE A 20 -7.06 13.92 -3.86
N LEU A 21 -6.08 13.48 -3.06
CA LEU A 21 -4.70 13.32 -3.52
C LEU A 21 -4.56 12.23 -4.60
N LEU A 22 -5.31 11.12 -4.49
CA LEU A 22 -5.32 10.07 -5.52
C LEU A 22 -5.92 10.56 -6.84
N GLN A 23 -7.02 11.31 -6.79
CA GLN A 23 -7.62 11.93 -7.98
C GLN A 23 -6.68 12.93 -8.64
N LYS A 24 -6.05 13.80 -7.84
CA LYS A 24 -5.05 14.77 -8.32
C LYS A 24 -3.82 14.09 -8.93
N GLY A 25 -3.42 12.93 -8.39
CA GLY A 25 -2.34 12.11 -8.93
C GLY A 25 -2.72 11.33 -10.20
N GLN A 26 -3.98 11.38 -10.65
CA GLN A 26 -4.53 10.64 -11.79
C GLN A 26 -4.34 9.10 -11.70
N VAL A 27 -4.01 8.59 -10.51
CA VAL A 27 -3.81 7.15 -10.28
C VAL A 27 -5.13 6.37 -10.19
N ALA A 28 -6.27 7.07 -10.13
CA ALA A 28 -7.60 6.48 -10.22
C ALA A 28 -7.96 5.99 -11.63
N LYS A 29 -7.14 6.30 -12.65
CA LYS A 29 -7.40 5.90 -14.04
C LYS A 29 -6.79 4.55 -14.37
N PHE A 30 -7.58 3.68 -15.00
CA PHE A 30 -7.18 2.32 -15.41
C PHE A 30 -5.90 2.29 -16.27
N HIS A 31 -5.78 3.18 -17.27
CA HIS A 31 -4.62 3.19 -18.16
C HIS A 31 -3.30 3.54 -17.46
N VAL A 32 -3.34 4.29 -16.36
CA VAL A 32 -2.16 4.66 -15.58
C VAL A 32 -1.66 3.44 -14.78
N ILE A 33 -2.57 2.65 -14.22
CA ILE A 33 -2.22 1.42 -13.51
C ILE A 33 -1.77 0.32 -14.47
N LEU A 34 -2.44 0.14 -15.61
CA LEU A 34 -1.95 -0.76 -16.66
C LEU A 34 -0.59 -0.32 -17.20
N GLY A 35 -0.37 0.98 -17.40
CA GLY A 35 0.91 1.54 -17.83
C GLY A 35 2.04 1.19 -16.85
N GLN A 36 1.76 1.17 -15.55
CA GLN A 36 2.67 0.72 -14.52
C GLN A 36 2.91 -0.80 -14.58
N LEU A 37 1.86 -1.62 -14.68
CA LEU A 37 2.00 -3.09 -14.77
C LEU A 37 2.79 -3.51 -16.01
N LEU A 38 2.68 -2.74 -17.10
CA LEU A 38 3.43 -2.94 -18.34
C LEU A 38 4.80 -2.22 -18.36
N LEU A 39 5.21 -1.62 -17.24
CA LEU A 39 6.47 -0.87 -17.06
C LEU A 39 6.69 0.26 -18.08
N LYS A 40 5.62 0.78 -18.68
CA LYS A 40 5.64 1.91 -19.61
C LYS A 40 5.53 3.25 -18.91
N ASP A 41 4.75 3.30 -17.83
CA ASP A 41 4.54 4.51 -17.04
C ASP A 41 5.14 4.32 -15.64
N TRP A 42 6.01 5.24 -15.23
CA TRP A 42 6.68 5.22 -13.93
C TRP A 42 6.05 6.15 -12.90
N THR A 43 4.92 6.77 -13.24
CA THR A 43 4.23 7.77 -12.41
C THR A 43 3.78 7.16 -11.08
N VAL A 44 3.18 5.97 -11.11
CA VAL A 44 2.71 5.29 -9.88
C VAL A 44 3.87 4.86 -8.98
N VAL A 45 5.00 4.40 -9.55
CA VAL A 45 6.21 4.07 -8.74
C VAL A 45 6.69 5.31 -7.99
N LYS A 46 6.75 6.47 -8.66
CA LYS A 46 7.24 7.71 -8.06
C LYS A 46 6.32 8.20 -6.93
N ILE A 47 5.00 8.17 -7.15
CA ILE A 47 4.01 8.61 -6.16
C ILE A 47 4.00 7.67 -4.95
N MET A 48 3.86 6.36 -5.18
CA MET A 48 3.82 5.38 -4.08
C MET A 48 5.13 5.35 -3.31
N GLY A 49 6.26 5.41 -4.03
CA GLY A 49 7.56 5.49 -3.40
C GLY A 49 7.71 6.72 -2.49
N THR A 50 7.34 7.91 -2.98
CA THR A 50 7.46 9.16 -2.20
C THR A 50 6.55 9.12 -0.98
N ALA A 51 5.34 8.59 -1.14
CA ALA A 51 4.42 8.37 -0.03
C ALA A 51 5.01 7.42 1.03
N VAL A 52 5.63 6.31 0.63
CA VAL A 52 6.28 5.37 1.56
C VAL A 52 7.46 6.04 2.29
N ALA A 53 8.29 6.80 1.59
CA ALA A 53 9.43 7.48 2.20
C ALA A 53 8.99 8.53 3.23
N VAL A 54 8.06 9.43 2.83
CA VAL A 54 7.51 10.46 3.73
C VAL A 54 6.74 9.82 4.89
N GLY A 55 5.96 8.78 4.62
CA GLY A 55 5.21 8.03 5.63
C GLY A 55 6.13 7.35 6.65
N THR A 56 7.23 6.76 6.21
CA THR A 56 8.22 6.13 7.11
C THR A 56 8.83 7.15 8.05
N ILE A 57 9.21 8.33 7.54
CA ILE A 57 9.77 9.40 8.36
C ILE A 57 8.71 9.95 9.33
N GLY A 58 7.51 10.26 8.82
CA GLY A 58 6.42 10.82 9.61
C GLY A 58 5.95 9.89 10.74
N VAL A 59 5.80 8.60 10.46
CA VAL A 59 5.41 7.59 11.47
C VAL A 59 6.49 7.45 12.53
N ASN A 60 7.78 7.41 12.15
CA ASN A 60 8.87 7.31 13.14
C ASN A 60 8.90 8.53 14.08
N ILE A 61 8.63 9.74 13.58
CA ILE A 61 8.53 10.94 14.43
C ILE A 61 7.34 10.82 15.38
N LEU A 62 6.17 10.42 14.88
CA LEU A 62 4.96 10.26 15.70
C LEU A 62 5.15 9.21 16.81
N VAL A 63 5.81 8.10 16.49
CA VAL A 63 6.17 7.07 17.46
C VAL A 63 7.18 7.60 18.48
N ALA A 64 8.20 8.34 18.05
CA ALA A 64 9.19 8.94 18.97
C ALA A 64 8.57 9.95 19.94
N THR A 65 7.54 10.68 19.51
CA THR A 65 6.78 11.62 20.36
C THR A 65 5.72 10.95 21.23
N GLY A 66 5.56 9.63 21.18
CA GLY A 66 4.56 8.89 21.96
C GLY A 66 3.11 9.07 21.50
N LEU A 67 2.88 9.76 20.37
CA LEU A 67 1.56 10.05 19.82
C LEU A 67 0.98 8.87 19.00
N ALA A 68 1.81 7.91 18.59
CA ALA A 68 1.39 6.73 17.84
C ALA A 68 2.04 5.46 18.37
N SER A 69 1.28 4.35 18.39
CA SER A 69 1.79 3.02 18.69
C SER A 69 1.87 2.19 17.41
N LEU A 70 3.02 1.56 17.18
CA LEU A 70 3.26 0.78 15.97
C LEU A 70 2.69 -0.63 16.14
N HIS A 71 1.54 -0.89 15.52
CA HIS A 71 0.95 -2.23 15.52
C HIS A 71 1.57 -3.08 14.40
N ILE A 72 2.58 -3.88 14.75
CA ILE A 72 3.27 -4.74 13.79
C ILE A 72 2.47 -6.03 13.56
N GLN A 73 2.15 -6.28 12.29
CA GLN A 73 1.52 -7.52 11.86
C GLN A 73 2.51 -8.69 11.91
N THR A 74 2.02 -9.88 12.29
CA THR A 74 2.85 -11.11 12.31
C THR A 74 3.27 -11.53 10.91
N ALA A 75 4.57 -11.78 10.72
CA ALA A 75 5.20 -12.20 9.48
C ALA A 75 5.06 -13.72 9.27
N SER A 76 3.83 -14.16 9.03
CA SER A 76 3.58 -15.52 8.57
C SER A 76 3.81 -15.60 7.07
N VAL A 77 4.85 -16.36 6.66
CA VAL A 77 5.21 -16.50 5.24
C VAL A 77 4.05 -17.07 4.44
N GLY A 78 3.34 -18.07 4.98
CA GLY A 78 2.18 -18.65 4.31
C GLY A 78 1.07 -17.65 4.02
N ARG A 79 0.75 -16.78 4.99
CA ARG A 79 -0.27 -15.74 4.80
C ARG A 79 0.19 -14.63 3.85
N VAL A 80 1.44 -14.19 3.96
CA VAL A 80 1.99 -13.10 3.15
C VAL A 80 2.19 -13.52 1.69
N VAL A 81 2.82 -14.68 1.44
CA VAL A 81 3.09 -15.15 0.08
C VAL A 81 1.80 -15.60 -0.59
N GLY A 82 0.98 -16.43 0.08
CA GLY A 82 -0.29 -16.89 -0.47
C GLY A 82 -1.26 -15.75 -0.75
N GLY A 83 -1.41 -14.82 0.21
CA GLY A 83 -2.22 -13.62 0.05
C GLY A 83 -1.67 -12.69 -1.03
N GLY A 84 -0.35 -12.49 -1.07
CA GLY A 84 0.30 -11.63 -2.05
C GLY A 84 0.15 -12.11 -3.50
N ILE A 85 0.26 -13.42 -3.73
CA ILE A 85 0.04 -14.01 -5.06
C ILE A 85 -1.42 -13.83 -5.47
N LEU A 86 -2.36 -14.20 -4.61
CA LEU A 86 -3.80 -14.09 -4.92
C LEU A 86 -4.21 -12.63 -5.16
N PHE A 87 -3.72 -11.71 -4.33
CA PHE A 87 -3.92 -10.28 -4.48
C PHE A 87 -3.32 -9.75 -5.78
N GLY A 88 -2.10 -10.17 -6.12
CA GLY A 88 -1.43 -9.80 -7.37
C GLY A 88 -2.18 -10.28 -8.61
N ILE A 89 -2.66 -11.52 -8.62
CA ILE A 89 -3.49 -12.07 -9.71
C ILE A 89 -4.79 -11.25 -9.85
N GLY A 90 -5.45 -10.96 -8.73
CA GLY A 90 -6.67 -10.12 -8.72
C GLY A 90 -6.42 -8.73 -9.32
N MET A 91 -5.33 -8.06 -8.93
CA MET A 91 -4.98 -6.76 -9.52
C MET A 91 -4.59 -6.85 -10.99
N ALA A 92 -3.92 -7.93 -11.42
CA ALA A 92 -3.54 -8.12 -12.81
C ALA A 92 -4.76 -8.30 -13.73
N ILE A 93 -5.80 -9.00 -13.25
CA ILE A 93 -7.05 -9.21 -14.00
C ILE A 93 -7.92 -7.94 -13.98
N PHE A 94 -8.06 -7.30 -12.82
CA PHE A 94 -8.95 -6.15 -12.65
C PHE A 94 -8.33 -4.84 -13.15
N GLY A 95 -7.00 -4.72 -13.15
CA GLY A 95 -6.24 -3.54 -13.58
C GLY A 95 -6.47 -2.27 -12.75
N LEU A 96 -7.08 -2.39 -11.57
CA LEU A 96 -7.06 -1.36 -10.52
C LEU A 96 -6.60 -1.97 -9.19
N CYS A 97 -5.98 -1.13 -8.35
CA CYS A 97 -5.68 -1.49 -6.97
C CYS A 97 -6.88 -1.14 -6.06
N PRO A 98 -7.01 -1.76 -4.87
CA PRO A 98 -8.19 -1.58 -4.01
C PRO A 98 -8.41 -0.14 -3.55
N GLY A 99 -7.34 0.65 -3.35
CA GLY A 99 -7.49 2.08 -3.01
C GLY A 99 -7.96 2.92 -4.19
N THR A 100 -7.44 2.63 -5.39
CA THR A 100 -7.81 3.35 -6.61
C THR A 100 -9.17 2.95 -7.15
N SER A 101 -9.63 1.71 -6.89
CA SER A 101 -10.99 1.29 -7.25
C SER A 101 -12.04 2.04 -6.44
N VAL A 102 -11.80 2.28 -5.15
CA VAL A 102 -12.66 3.14 -4.32
C VAL A 102 -12.65 4.58 -4.83
N ALA A 103 -11.47 5.14 -5.14
CA ALA A 103 -11.37 6.48 -5.70
C ALA A 103 -12.09 6.63 -7.07
N ALA A 104 -11.91 5.65 -7.97
CA ALA A 104 -12.55 5.62 -9.29
C ALA A 104 -14.06 5.40 -9.20
N SER A 105 -14.54 4.65 -8.20
CA SER A 105 -15.97 4.51 -7.93
C SER A 105 -16.61 5.83 -7.54
N GLY A 106 -15.89 6.69 -6.81
CA GLY A 106 -16.31 8.05 -6.49
C GLY A 106 -16.37 8.99 -7.71
N GLU A 107 -15.64 8.69 -8.79
CA GLU A 107 -15.74 9.40 -10.07
C GLU A 107 -16.93 8.93 -10.93
N GLY A 108 -17.63 7.86 -10.53
CA GLY A 108 -18.78 7.32 -11.25
C GLY A 108 -18.46 6.19 -12.23
N HIS A 109 -17.25 5.61 -12.19
CA HIS A 109 -16.90 4.46 -13.02
C HIS A 109 -17.62 3.20 -12.54
N ARG A 110 -18.57 2.68 -13.33
CA ARG A 110 -19.34 1.48 -12.99
C ARG A 110 -18.46 0.24 -12.82
N ASP A 111 -17.43 0.09 -13.63
CA ASP A 111 -16.49 -1.04 -13.56
C ASP A 111 -15.75 -1.07 -12.20
N ALA A 112 -15.40 0.11 -11.68
CA ALA A 112 -14.77 0.25 -10.37
C ALA A 112 -15.71 -0.15 -9.22
N MET A 113 -17.01 0.16 -9.33
CA MET A 113 -18.01 -0.23 -8.33
C MET A 113 -18.17 -1.75 -8.24
N VAL A 114 -18.14 -2.46 -9.38
CA VAL A 114 -18.18 -3.93 -9.40
C VAL A 114 -16.93 -4.50 -8.71
N GLY A 115 -15.76 -3.90 -8.95
CA GLY A 115 -14.52 -4.27 -8.24
C GLY A 115 -14.60 -4.05 -6.73
N VAL A 116 -15.18 -2.94 -6.28
CA VAL A 116 -15.40 -2.65 -4.86
C VAL A 116 -16.35 -3.67 -4.23
N LEU A 117 -17.42 -4.07 -4.91
CA LEU A 117 -18.29 -5.14 -4.42
C LEU A 117 -17.56 -6.49 -4.38
N GLY A 118 -16.78 -6.80 -5.42
CA GLY A 118 -15.95 -8.01 -5.48
C GLY A 118 -14.93 -8.08 -4.33
N MET A 119 -14.29 -6.97 -3.98
CA MET A 119 -13.33 -6.93 -2.87
C MET A 119 -14.02 -7.14 -1.51
N LEU A 120 -15.22 -6.59 -1.32
CA LEU A 120 -16.01 -6.75 -0.09
C LEU A 120 -16.49 -8.20 0.06
N CYS A 121 -17.04 -8.77 -1.01
CA CYS A 121 -17.45 -10.18 -1.05
C CYS A 121 -16.25 -11.12 -0.84
N GLY A 122 -15.12 -10.84 -1.48
CA GLY A 122 -13.88 -11.61 -1.32
C GLY A 122 -13.34 -11.55 0.11
N ALA A 123 -13.38 -10.38 0.75
CA ALA A 123 -12.99 -10.22 2.15
C ALA A 123 -13.93 -10.98 3.10
N ALA A 124 -15.25 -10.88 2.88
CA ALA A 124 -16.23 -11.62 3.66
C ALA A 124 -16.07 -13.14 3.51
N LEU A 125 -15.85 -13.62 2.28
CA LEU A 125 -15.59 -15.02 2.01
C LEU A 125 -14.28 -15.48 2.66
N TYR A 126 -13.21 -14.68 2.58
CA TYR A 126 -11.94 -15.01 3.23
C TYR A 126 -12.10 -15.15 4.74
N VAL A 127 -12.86 -14.26 5.39
CA VAL A 127 -13.14 -14.36 6.83
C VAL A 127 -13.91 -15.65 7.16
N ALA A 128 -14.90 -16.01 6.36
CA ALA A 128 -15.66 -17.25 6.54
C ALA A 128 -14.81 -18.52 6.31
N LEU A 129 -13.90 -18.47 5.35
CA LEU A 129 -13.02 -19.60 4.98
C LEU A 129 -11.75 -19.68 5.82
N PHE A 130 -11.41 -18.61 6.54
CA PHE A 130 -10.25 -18.50 7.41
C PHE A 130 -10.08 -19.68 8.38
N PRO A 131 -11.11 -20.18 9.11
CA PRO A 131 -10.95 -21.33 10.01
C PRO A 131 -10.46 -22.60 9.30
N TRP A 132 -10.83 -22.81 8.03
CA TRP A 132 -10.37 -23.96 7.23
C TRP A 132 -8.99 -23.75 6.60
N LEU A 133 -8.63 -22.50 6.30
CA LEU A 133 -7.31 -22.13 5.78
C LEU A 133 -6.24 -22.02 6.89
N GLN A 134 -6.65 -21.76 8.13
CA GLN A 134 -5.77 -21.63 9.28
C GLN A 134 -4.80 -22.81 9.49
N PRO A 135 -5.21 -24.10 9.39
CA PRO A 135 -4.28 -25.23 9.52
C PRO A 135 -3.23 -25.24 8.41
N LEU A 136 -3.59 -24.84 7.18
CA LEU A 136 -2.66 -24.75 6.05
C LEU A 136 -1.61 -23.65 6.26
N PHE A 137 -2.01 -22.50 6.80
CA PHE A 137 -1.08 -21.41 7.08
C PHE A 137 -0.20 -21.64 8.31
N LYS A 138 -0.68 -22.40 9.29
CA LYS A 138 0.12 -22.79 10.48
C LYS A 138 1.18 -23.86 10.17
N ALA A 139 1.03 -24.59 9.05
CA ALA A 139 2.02 -25.58 8.61
C ALA A 139 3.29 -24.94 8.03
N LEU A 140 3.24 -23.65 7.67
CA LEU A 140 4.37 -22.89 7.17
C LEU A 140 5.05 -22.10 8.30
N PRO A 141 6.38 -21.84 8.22
CA PRO A 141 7.09 -21.08 9.24
C PRO A 141 6.44 -19.72 9.52
N ASP A 142 6.03 -19.49 10.77
CA ASP A 142 5.55 -18.19 11.24
C ASP A 142 6.70 -17.51 11.99
N TYR A 143 7.26 -16.46 11.40
CA TYR A 143 8.37 -15.71 12.00
C TYR A 143 7.89 -14.74 13.09
N GLY A 144 6.60 -14.72 13.44
CA GLY A 144 6.07 -13.88 14.51
C GLY A 144 6.11 -12.38 14.17
N LYS A 145 6.06 -11.50 15.17
CA LYS A 145 6.12 -10.04 14.97
C LYS A 145 7.57 -9.58 14.79
N VAL A 146 8.23 -10.02 13.74
CA VAL A 146 9.61 -9.60 13.46
C VAL A 146 9.59 -8.38 12.55
N THR A 147 10.15 -7.28 13.05
CA THR A 147 10.45 -6.10 12.24
C THR A 147 11.87 -6.17 11.70
N LEU A 148 12.15 -5.56 10.54
CA LEU A 148 13.48 -5.50 9.94
C LEU A 148 14.60 -5.08 10.94
N PRO A 149 14.39 -4.11 11.85
CA PRO A 149 15.38 -3.74 12.88
C PRO A 149 15.64 -4.85 13.92
N GLN A 150 14.63 -5.67 14.25
CA GLN A 150 14.76 -6.78 15.20
C GLN A 150 15.44 -8.01 14.57
N ALA A 151 15.28 -8.25 13.27
CA ALA A 151 15.96 -9.33 12.57
C ALA A 151 17.46 -9.07 12.34
N THR A 152 17.87 -7.80 12.29
CA THR A 152 19.26 -7.37 12.00
C THR A 152 20.00 -6.78 13.20
N GLY A 153 19.39 -6.77 14.39
CA GLY A 153 20.02 -6.26 15.63
C GLY A 153 20.44 -4.78 15.56
N THR A 154 19.83 -4.00 14.66
CA THR A 154 20.27 -2.63 14.34
C THR A 154 19.23 -1.59 14.75
N THR A 155 19.68 -0.38 15.09
CA THR A 155 18.83 0.72 15.54
C THR A 155 17.82 1.14 14.47
N THR A 156 16.55 1.34 14.84
CA THR A 156 15.44 1.76 13.95
C THR A 156 15.77 3.01 13.11
N SER A 157 16.62 3.91 13.63
CA SER A 157 17.09 5.13 12.94
C SER A 157 18.00 4.85 11.73
N LEU A 158 18.79 3.76 11.75
CA LEU A 158 19.65 3.36 10.63
C LEU A 158 18.83 2.84 9.44
N TRP A 159 17.75 2.11 9.70
CA TRP A 159 16.82 1.65 8.65
C TRP A 159 15.96 2.79 8.10
N ALA A 160 15.51 3.72 8.95
CA ALA A 160 14.84 4.93 8.48
C ALA A 160 15.76 5.78 7.58
N GLY A 161 17.04 5.93 7.95
CA GLY A 161 18.07 6.58 7.15
C GLY A 161 18.38 5.82 5.85
N GLY A 162 18.46 4.49 5.90
CA GLY A 162 18.72 3.63 4.74
C GLY A 162 17.58 3.63 3.73
N VAL A 163 16.32 3.55 4.18
CA VAL A 163 15.14 3.71 3.32
C VAL A 163 15.11 5.11 2.70
N ALA A 164 15.41 6.16 3.48
CA ALA A 164 15.51 7.52 2.95
C ALA A 164 16.64 7.68 1.91
N LEU A 165 17.79 7.03 2.09
CA LEU A 165 18.92 7.06 1.17
C LEU A 165 18.67 6.26 -0.12
N ILE A 166 18.13 5.05 -0.01
CA ILE A 166 17.71 4.21 -1.16
C ILE A 166 16.62 4.94 -1.94
N PHE A 167 15.73 5.64 -1.24
CA PHE A 167 14.68 6.39 -1.88
C PHE A 167 15.18 7.67 -2.55
N ALA A 168 16.10 8.41 -1.92
CA ALA A 168 16.77 9.57 -2.52
C ALA A 168 17.58 9.17 -3.76
N THR A 169 18.34 8.08 -3.69
CA THR A 169 19.08 7.54 -4.86
C THR A 169 18.14 7.02 -5.94
N GLY A 170 17.05 6.33 -5.58
CA GLY A 170 16.02 5.88 -6.52
C GLY A 170 15.31 7.05 -7.23
N LEU A 171 14.98 8.12 -6.51
CA LEU A 171 14.41 9.35 -7.07
C LEU A 171 15.38 10.06 -8.01
N ILE A 172 16.65 10.13 -7.65
CA ILE A 172 17.72 10.72 -8.48
C ILE A 172 17.90 9.89 -9.76
N LEU A 173 17.99 8.56 -9.66
CA LEU A 173 18.12 7.66 -10.80
C LEU A 173 16.89 7.69 -11.73
N LEU A 174 15.68 7.77 -11.17
CA LEU A 174 14.44 7.87 -11.94
C LEU A 174 14.23 9.27 -12.54
N ARG A 175 14.78 10.34 -11.94
CA ARG A 175 14.87 11.66 -12.58
C ARG A 175 15.84 11.65 -13.77
N VAL A 176 17.02 11.04 -13.61
CA VAL A 176 18.04 10.91 -14.67
C VAL A 176 17.56 10.04 -15.83
N ARG A 177 16.72 9.02 -15.56
CA ARG A 177 16.14 8.17 -16.61
C ARG A 177 14.87 8.78 -17.23
N GLY A 178 14.09 9.53 -16.45
CA GLY A 178 12.94 10.29 -16.94
C GLY A 178 13.31 11.44 -17.89
N SER A 179 14.48 12.06 -17.72
CA SER A 179 14.99 13.08 -18.65
C SER A 179 15.39 12.52 -20.03
N GLN A 180 15.49 11.19 -20.18
CA GLN A 180 15.85 10.55 -21.46
C GLN A 180 14.63 10.09 -22.28
N LEU A 181 13.43 10.02 -21.70
CA LEU A 181 12.22 9.51 -22.36
C LEU A 181 11.21 10.59 -22.78
N HIS A 182 11.33 11.81 -22.26
CA HIS A 182 10.59 12.98 -22.74
C HIS A 182 11.58 14.11 -23.05
N PRO A 183 12.19 14.16 -24.25
CA PRO A 183 12.77 15.41 -24.73
C PRO A 183 11.65 16.45 -24.75
N LYS A 184 11.90 17.60 -24.11
CA LYS A 184 11.04 18.78 -24.20
C LYS A 184 10.66 19.00 -25.67
N ARG A 185 9.39 18.78 -26.00
CA ARG A 185 8.72 19.50 -27.08
C ARG A 185 7.73 20.44 -26.44
#